data_AF-A0A7J4NRZ2-F1
#
_entry.id   AF-A0A7J4NRZ2-F1
#
_cell.length_a   1.000
_cell.length_b   1.000
_cell.length_c   1.000
_cell.angle_alpha   90.00
_cell.angle_beta   90.00
_cell.angle_gamma   90.00
#
_symmetry.space_group_name_H-M   'P 1'
#
loop_
_entity.id
_entity.type
_entity.pdbx_description
1 polymer ?
#
loop_
_entity_poly.entity_id
_entity_poly.type
_entity_poly.pdbx_seq_one_letter_code
_entity_poly.pdbx_strand_id
1 'polypeptide(L)'
;MSLSIELSRFIIALSISWFVTRLPLFLLPRITLHDLPLVDHPAPLPIDEALILQLLRVRRAYWASIPIGLVPIVLGLLMIVQSPSSFGFGLIVGAAWVLIARITPFSLEPTGRYPYSMALIHELNRLRLEPVSCCTNPSPSWELDGVRCISCHALLLAESRPDLGRRRSDNILAALLRVILLDGRPFVDAAEEE
;
A
#
# COMPACT_ATOMS: atom_id res chain seq x y z
N MET A 1 -19.25 -12.68 33.97
CA MET A 1 -19.36 -12.63 32.49
C MET A 1 -18.52 -13.76 31.92
N SER A 2 -19.00 -14.50 30.92
CA SER A 2 -18.23 -15.63 30.39
C SER A 2 -17.03 -15.13 29.58
N LEU A 3 -15.88 -15.77 29.78
CA LEU A 3 -14.63 -15.46 29.06
C LEU A 3 -14.83 -15.42 27.54
N SER A 4 -15.69 -16.30 27.01
CA SER A 4 -15.99 -16.40 25.59
C SER A 4 -16.64 -15.14 25.01
N ILE A 5 -17.49 -14.44 25.79
CA ILE A 5 -18.13 -13.19 25.34
C ILE A 5 -17.13 -12.04 25.31
N GLU A 6 -16.24 -11.96 26.29
CA GLU A 6 -15.21 -10.93 26.32
C GLU A 6 -14.17 -11.14 25.21
N LEU A 7 -13.80 -12.40 24.95
CA LEU A 7 -12.90 -12.75 23.85
C LEU A 7 -13.52 -12.42 22.48
N SER A 8 -14.81 -12.72 22.26
CA SER A 8 -15.46 -12.41 20.99
C SER A 8 -15.54 -10.90 20.75
N ARG A 9 -15.87 -10.11 21.79
CA ARG A 9 -15.85 -8.64 21.74
C ARG A 9 -14.48 -8.10 21.38
N PHE A 10 -13.43 -8.64 22.00
CA PHE A 10 -12.05 -8.25 21.71
C PHE A 10 -11.67 -8.54 20.25
N ILE A 11 -11.92 -9.76 19.75
CA ILE A 11 -11.57 -10.17 18.39
C ILE A 11 -12.33 -9.34 17.34
N ILE A 12 -13.62 -9.08 17.57
CA ILE A 12 -14.44 -8.25 16.69
C ILE A 12 -13.90 -6.83 16.64
N ALA A 13 -13.62 -6.21 17.80
CA ALA A 13 -13.05 -4.87 17.86
C ALA A 13 -11.68 -4.78 17.20
N LEU A 14 -10.81 -5.77 17.43
CA LEU A 14 -9.50 -5.86 16.79
C LEU A 14 -9.64 -5.91 15.27
N SER A 15 -10.52 -6.76 14.76
CA SER A 15 -10.79 -6.88 13.32
C SER A 15 -11.30 -5.55 12.76
N ILE A 16 -12.32 -4.94 13.37
CA ILE A 16 -12.87 -3.65 12.94
C ILE A 16 -11.77 -2.60 12.84
N SER A 17 -10.96 -2.45 13.88
CA SER A 17 -9.86 -1.47 13.92
C SER A 17 -8.82 -1.74 12.83
N TRP A 18 -8.44 -3.00 12.63
CA TRP A 18 -7.51 -3.45 11.60
C TRP A 18 -8.03 -3.20 10.16
N PHE A 19 -9.34 -3.33 9.94
CA PHE A 19 -9.99 -3.01 8.67
C PHE A 19 -10.08 -1.49 8.42
N VAL A 20 -10.57 -0.74 9.40
CA VAL A 20 -10.80 0.72 9.30
C VAL A 20 -9.51 1.47 9.03
N THR A 21 -8.42 1.09 9.70
CA THR A 21 -7.10 1.71 9.51
C THR A 21 -6.54 1.53 8.09
N ARG A 22 -6.90 0.46 7.36
CA ARG A 22 -6.42 0.18 5.98
C ARG A 22 -7.36 0.64 4.89
N LEU A 23 -8.60 0.96 5.22
CA LEU A 23 -9.60 1.50 4.30
C LEU A 23 -9.09 2.65 3.40
N PRO A 24 -8.25 3.60 3.87
CA PRO A 24 -7.80 4.74 3.06
C PRO A 24 -6.98 4.31 1.84
N LEU A 25 -6.16 3.26 1.99
CA LEU A 25 -5.36 2.71 0.89
C LEU A 25 -6.21 2.09 -0.21
N PHE A 26 -7.37 1.58 0.14
CA PHE A 26 -8.29 1.04 -0.85
C PHE A 26 -9.08 2.15 -1.54
N LEU A 27 -9.67 3.06 -0.78
CA LEU A 27 -10.62 4.05 -1.28
C LEU A 27 -9.95 5.24 -1.97
N LEU A 28 -8.98 5.89 -1.32
CA LEU A 28 -8.47 7.18 -1.80
C LEU A 28 -7.79 7.11 -3.18
N PRO A 29 -7.05 6.04 -3.55
CA PRO A 29 -6.52 5.91 -4.90
C PRO A 29 -7.58 5.69 -5.99
N ARG A 30 -8.76 5.19 -5.60
CA ARG A 30 -9.87 4.81 -6.49
C ARG A 30 -10.94 5.89 -6.61
N ILE A 31 -11.03 6.79 -5.64
CA ILE A 31 -11.89 7.99 -5.72
C ILE A 31 -11.19 8.98 -6.65
N THR A 32 -11.62 9.05 -7.91
CA THR A 32 -11.04 9.94 -8.91
C THR A 32 -11.70 11.33 -8.89
N LEU A 33 -10.92 12.35 -8.53
CA LEU A 33 -11.21 13.75 -8.88
C LEU A 33 -10.64 14.14 -10.26
N HIS A 34 -9.64 13.38 -10.73
CA HIS A 34 -9.01 13.51 -12.04
C HIS A 34 -8.58 12.11 -12.50
N ASP A 35 -9.14 11.64 -13.60
CA ASP A 35 -8.81 10.35 -14.19
C ASP A 35 -7.41 10.45 -14.80
N LEU A 36 -6.46 9.69 -14.24
CA LEU A 36 -5.14 9.51 -14.83
C LEU A 36 -5.25 8.41 -15.89
N PRO A 37 -4.65 8.57 -17.08
CA PRO A 37 -4.71 7.59 -18.17
C PRO A 37 -3.79 6.40 -17.88
N LEU A 38 -4.04 5.70 -16.78
CA LEU A 38 -3.31 4.49 -16.40
C LEU A 38 -3.94 3.30 -17.12
N VAL A 39 -3.10 2.48 -17.74
CA VAL A 39 -3.54 1.22 -18.35
C VAL A 39 -4.14 0.31 -17.28
N ASP A 40 -5.12 -0.53 -17.59
CA ASP A 40 -5.71 -1.48 -16.65
C ASP A 40 -4.78 -2.66 -16.35
N HIS A 41 -4.83 -3.18 -15.11
CA HIS A 41 -4.01 -4.32 -14.71
C HIS A 41 -4.46 -5.59 -15.46
N PRO A 42 -3.55 -6.45 -15.97
CA PRO A 42 -2.14 -6.63 -15.60
C PRO A 42 -1.10 -5.91 -16.47
N ALA A 43 -1.51 -5.18 -17.51
CA ALA A 43 -0.60 -4.62 -18.52
C ALA A 43 0.56 -3.78 -17.92
N PRO A 44 1.74 -3.75 -18.57
CA PRO A 44 2.89 -2.94 -18.15
C PRO A 44 2.55 -1.45 -18.18
N LEU A 45 3.19 -0.67 -17.30
CA LEU A 45 2.98 0.79 -17.25
C LEU A 45 4.16 1.51 -17.87
N PRO A 46 3.96 2.41 -18.83
CA PRO A 46 5.03 3.31 -19.22
C PRO A 46 5.42 4.22 -18.05
N ILE A 47 6.71 4.55 -17.95
CA ILE A 47 7.19 5.47 -16.90
C ILE A 47 6.91 6.92 -17.31
N ASP A 48 5.65 7.31 -17.15
CA ASP A 48 5.16 8.63 -17.52
C ASP A 48 4.83 9.47 -16.27
N GLU A 49 4.48 10.74 -16.48
CA GLU A 49 4.01 11.63 -15.41
C GLU A 49 2.84 11.05 -14.63
N ALA A 50 1.90 10.42 -15.34
CA ALA A 50 0.71 9.83 -14.75
C ALA A 50 1.05 8.76 -13.71
N LEU A 51 2.11 7.97 -13.95
CA LEU A 51 2.60 6.96 -13.01
C LEU A 51 3.13 7.63 -11.73
N ILE A 52 3.97 8.65 -11.87
CA ILE A 52 4.56 9.37 -10.72
C ILE A 52 3.47 10.05 -9.88
N LEU A 53 2.50 10.70 -10.53
CA LEU A 53 1.35 11.30 -9.85
C LEU A 53 0.51 10.25 -9.11
N GLN A 54 0.30 9.07 -9.70
CA GLN A 54 -0.43 7.99 -9.04
C GLN A 54 0.34 7.44 -7.83
N LEU A 55 1.66 7.26 -7.93
CA LEU A 55 2.49 6.83 -6.80
C LEU A 55 2.42 7.83 -5.64
N LEU A 56 2.52 9.13 -5.94
CA LEU A 56 2.37 10.20 -4.94
C LEU A 56 0.98 10.18 -4.29
N ARG A 57 -0.06 9.91 -5.08
CA ARG A 57 -1.45 9.78 -4.59
C ARG A 57 -1.60 8.59 -3.64
N VAL A 58 -1.11 7.42 -4.03
CA VAL A 58 -1.19 6.21 -3.19
C VAL A 58 -0.33 6.37 -1.94
N ARG A 59 0.85 6.99 -2.05
CA ARG A 59 1.67 7.36 -0.89
C ARG A 59 0.89 8.28 0.07
N ARG A 60 0.19 9.30 -0.42
CA ARG A 60 -0.65 10.14 0.43
C ARG A 60 -1.76 9.34 1.11
N ALA A 61 -2.40 8.43 0.38
CA ALA A 61 -3.40 7.52 0.94
C ALA A 61 -2.83 6.59 2.03
N TYR A 62 -1.59 6.13 1.84
CA TYR A 62 -0.83 5.37 2.81
C TYR A 62 -0.66 6.16 4.11
N TRP A 63 -0.17 7.39 4.03
CA TRP A 63 0.01 8.24 5.22
C TRP A 63 -1.31 8.69 5.85
N ALA A 64 -2.39 8.81 5.06
CA ALA A 64 -3.73 9.09 5.57
C ALA A 64 -4.29 7.98 6.48
N SER A 65 -3.72 6.76 6.45
CA SER A 65 -4.07 5.70 7.41
C SER A 65 -3.72 6.05 8.86
N ILE A 66 -2.74 6.93 9.11
CA ILE A 66 -2.34 7.32 10.47
C ILE A 66 -3.45 8.08 11.19
N PRO A 67 -3.94 9.24 10.69
CA PRO A 67 -5.00 9.97 11.38
C PRO A 67 -6.29 9.15 11.51
N ILE A 68 -6.60 8.30 10.53
CA ILE A 68 -7.75 7.40 10.58
C ILE A 68 -7.55 6.29 11.62
N GLY A 69 -6.32 5.79 11.77
CA GLY A 69 -5.96 4.84 12.82
C GLY A 69 -5.96 5.41 14.23
N LEU A 70 -5.83 6.73 14.40
CA LEU A 70 -6.01 7.36 15.71
C LEU A 70 -7.47 7.31 16.19
N VAL A 71 -8.45 7.24 15.28
CA VAL A 71 -9.87 7.22 15.63
C VAL A 71 -10.23 6.00 16.51
N PRO A 72 -9.92 4.75 16.12
CA PRO A 72 -10.14 3.59 17.00
C PRO A 72 -9.40 3.67 18.34
N ILE A 73 -8.20 4.29 18.38
CA ILE A 73 -7.45 4.44 19.63
C ILE A 73 -8.16 5.40 20.58
N VAL A 74 -8.56 6.58 20.10
CA VAL A 74 -9.29 7.57 20.90
C VAL A 74 -10.62 6.97 21.39
N LEU A 75 -11.38 6.33 20.52
CA LEU A 75 -12.63 5.66 20.89
C LEU A 75 -12.40 4.55 21.92
N GLY A 76 -11.39 3.71 21.72
CA GLY A 76 -11.04 2.63 22.65
C GLY A 76 -10.62 3.17 24.02
N LEU A 77 -9.86 4.27 24.07
CA LEU A 77 -9.48 4.94 25.32
C LEU A 77 -10.71 5.50 26.05
N LEU A 78 -11.60 6.20 25.35
CA LEU A 78 -12.84 6.73 25.93
C LEU A 78 -13.70 5.60 26.52
N MET A 79 -13.77 4.46 25.83
CA MET A 79 -14.51 3.29 26.33
C MET A 79 -13.89 2.74 27.61
N ILE A 80 -12.56 2.57 27.67
CA ILE A 80 -11.85 2.04 28.85
C ILE A 80 -11.99 2.98 30.06
N VAL A 81 -11.91 4.29 29.85
CA VAL A 81 -12.07 5.29 30.92
C VAL A 81 -13.45 5.23 31.55
N GLN A 82 -14.50 5.02 30.75
CA GLN A 82 -15.87 4.90 31.27
C GLN A 82 -16.15 3.51 31.88
N SER A 83 -15.64 2.45 31.25
CA SER A 83 -15.84 1.08 31.71
C SER A 83 -14.72 0.17 31.19
N PRO A 84 -14.12 -0.69 32.04
CA PRO A 84 -13.12 -1.65 31.57
C PRO A 84 -13.78 -2.67 30.64
N SER A 85 -13.68 -2.42 29.33
CA SER A 85 -14.33 -3.21 28.28
C SER A 85 -13.30 -3.84 27.35
N SER A 86 -13.44 -5.15 27.10
CA SER A 86 -12.55 -5.86 26.15
C SER A 86 -12.68 -5.33 24.73
N PHE A 87 -13.82 -4.72 24.40
CA PHE A 87 -14.03 -4.06 23.12
C PHE A 87 -13.11 -2.84 22.94
N GLY A 88 -13.04 -1.95 23.94
CA GLY A 88 -12.14 -0.80 23.89
C GLY A 88 -10.67 -1.21 23.75
N PHE A 89 -10.27 -2.27 24.47
CA PHE A 89 -8.92 -2.84 24.35
C PHE A 89 -8.64 -3.38 22.94
N GLY A 90 -9.59 -4.10 22.33
CA GLY A 90 -9.45 -4.62 20.97
C GLY A 90 -9.27 -3.51 19.92
N LEU A 91 -10.00 -2.40 20.05
CA LEU A 91 -9.84 -1.24 19.16
C LEU A 91 -8.42 -0.65 19.23
N ILE A 92 -7.90 -0.47 20.44
CA ILE A 92 -6.55 0.08 20.66
C ILE A 92 -5.49 -0.85 20.08
N VAL A 93 -5.53 -2.15 20.42
CA VAL A 93 -4.54 -3.12 19.96
C VAL A 93 -4.53 -3.22 18.42
N GLY A 94 -5.70 -3.30 17.80
CA GLY A 94 -5.82 -3.40 16.34
C GLY A 94 -5.26 -2.17 15.62
N ALA A 95 -5.51 -0.96 16.13
CA ALA A 95 -5.02 0.27 15.51
C ALA A 95 -3.55 0.53 15.83
N ALA A 96 -3.11 0.27 17.06
CA ALA A 96 -1.73 0.43 17.47
C ALA A 96 -0.79 -0.43 16.61
N TRP A 97 -1.17 -1.68 16.32
CA TRP A 97 -0.40 -2.54 15.42
C TRP A 97 -0.17 -1.91 14.05
N VAL A 98 -1.23 -1.34 13.45
CA VAL A 98 -1.13 -0.71 12.14
C VAL A 98 -0.32 0.58 12.21
N LEU A 99 -0.51 1.42 13.24
CA LEU A 99 0.28 2.64 13.41
C LEU A 99 1.77 2.34 13.60
N ILE A 100 2.11 1.31 14.38
CA ILE A 100 3.49 0.87 14.52
C ILE A 100 4.05 0.49 13.14
N ALA A 101 3.33 -0.32 12.35
CA ALA A 101 3.76 -0.70 11.01
C ALA A 101 3.90 0.50 10.03
N ARG A 102 3.20 1.61 10.28
CA ARG A 102 3.35 2.87 9.52
C ARG A 102 4.58 3.67 9.92
N ILE A 103 4.92 3.67 11.22
CA ILE A 103 5.98 4.52 11.78
C ILE A 103 7.34 3.82 11.76
N THR A 104 7.37 2.48 11.78
CA THR A 104 8.61 1.69 11.70
C THR A 104 9.44 2.13 10.50
N PRO A 105 10.68 2.62 10.73
CA PRO A 105 11.49 3.23 9.69
C PRO A 105 11.90 2.21 8.63
N PHE A 106 11.95 2.68 7.38
CA PHE A 106 12.22 1.91 6.17
C PHE A 106 13.58 1.17 6.17
N SER A 107 14.50 1.54 7.06
CA SER A 107 15.86 1.00 7.14
C SER A 107 15.98 -0.30 7.94
N LEU A 108 14.93 -0.74 8.62
CA LEU A 108 14.95 -1.96 9.45
C LEU A 108 14.57 -3.23 8.69
N GLU A 109 14.06 -3.10 7.46
CA GLU A 109 13.69 -4.24 6.62
C GLU A 109 14.82 -4.48 5.59
N PRO A 110 15.63 -5.55 5.73
CA PRO A 110 16.74 -5.83 4.80
C PRO A 110 16.27 -6.16 3.38
N THR A 111 15.01 -6.57 3.22
CA THR A 111 14.35 -6.75 1.91
C THR A 111 13.75 -5.46 1.35
N GLY A 112 13.83 -4.33 2.07
CA GLY A 112 13.84 -2.96 1.51
C GLY A 112 12.64 -2.48 0.69
N ARG A 113 11.56 -3.25 0.51
CA ARG A 113 10.50 -2.90 -0.44
C ARG A 113 9.20 -2.51 0.22
N TYR A 114 9.19 -1.27 0.67
CA TYR A 114 7.94 -0.60 0.99
C TYR A 114 7.27 -0.13 -0.31
N PRO A 115 5.98 -0.45 -0.56
CA PRO A 115 5.38 -0.29 -1.88
C PRO A 115 5.35 1.15 -2.39
N TYR A 116 5.48 2.15 -1.51
CA TYR A 116 5.34 3.57 -1.87
C TYR A 116 6.45 4.46 -1.27
N SER A 117 7.69 3.97 -1.19
CA SER A 117 8.83 4.74 -0.65
C SER A 117 9.14 6.00 -1.50
N MET A 118 9.65 7.09 -0.90
CA MET A 118 10.06 8.26 -1.72
C MET A 118 11.26 7.93 -2.58
N ALA A 119 12.17 7.06 -2.10
CA ALA A 119 13.33 6.62 -2.84
C ALA A 119 12.92 6.00 -4.18
N LEU A 120 11.94 5.09 -4.17
CA LEU A 120 11.39 4.48 -5.37
C LEU A 120 10.78 5.52 -6.32
N ILE A 121 10.00 6.46 -5.80
CA ILE A 121 9.38 7.52 -6.61
C ILE A 121 10.45 8.40 -7.26
N HIS A 122 11.50 8.75 -6.52
CA HIS A 122 12.62 9.53 -7.06
C HIS A 122 13.39 8.74 -8.12
N GLU A 123 13.61 7.45 -7.91
CA GLU A 123 14.32 6.58 -8.85
C GLU A 123 13.55 6.39 -10.15
N LEU A 124 12.24 6.17 -10.08
CA LEU A 124 11.36 6.12 -11.26
C LEU A 124 11.30 7.46 -11.97
N ASN A 125 11.25 8.57 -11.23
CA ASN A 125 11.28 9.90 -11.82
C ASN A 125 12.64 10.22 -12.47
N ARG A 126 13.75 9.68 -11.94
CA ARG A 126 15.07 9.74 -12.58
C ARG A 126 15.05 8.99 -13.92
N LEU A 127 14.54 7.76 -13.96
CA LEU A 127 14.41 6.97 -15.19
C LEU A 127 13.52 7.63 -16.26
N ARG A 128 12.57 8.47 -15.84
CA ARG A 128 11.74 9.28 -16.73
C ARG A 128 12.49 10.47 -17.33
N LEU A 129 13.25 11.20 -16.51
CA LEU A 129 13.87 12.47 -16.89
C LEU A 129 15.23 12.30 -17.56
N GLU A 130 16.00 11.31 -17.12
CA GLU A 130 17.34 11.04 -17.61
C GLU A 130 17.28 9.99 -18.73
N PRO A 131 17.88 10.25 -19.90
CA PRO A 131 17.92 9.27 -20.97
C PRO A 131 18.76 8.06 -20.54
N VAL A 132 18.12 6.90 -20.46
CA VAL A 132 18.77 5.66 -20.08
C VAL A 132 19.62 5.13 -21.25
N SER A 133 20.89 4.83 -21.00
CA SER A 133 21.85 4.41 -22.04
C SER A 133 21.70 2.95 -22.51
N CYS A 134 20.52 2.34 -22.34
CA CYS A 134 20.33 0.91 -22.62
C CYS A 134 20.23 0.57 -24.11
N CYS A 135 19.73 1.49 -24.94
CA CYS A 135 19.58 1.30 -26.40
C CYS A 135 19.37 2.65 -27.12
N THR A 136 19.34 2.64 -28.46
CA THR A 136 19.15 3.83 -29.30
C THR A 136 17.82 4.57 -29.07
N ASN A 137 16.75 3.85 -28.69
CA ASN A 137 15.45 4.44 -28.38
C ASN A 137 14.89 3.85 -27.08
N PRO A 138 15.32 4.34 -25.90
CA PRO A 138 14.92 3.79 -24.61
C PRO A 138 13.44 4.08 -24.33
N SER A 139 12.66 3.02 -24.07
CA SER A 139 11.25 3.10 -23.69
C SER A 139 11.02 2.31 -22.39
N PRO A 140 11.26 2.94 -21.22
CA PRO A 140 11.17 2.24 -19.95
C PRO A 140 9.71 1.98 -19.57
N SER A 141 9.44 0.76 -19.10
CA SER A 141 8.12 0.33 -18.64
C SER A 141 8.20 -0.52 -17.39
N TRP A 142 7.22 -0.38 -16.51
CA TRP A 142 7.12 -1.10 -15.26
C TRP A 142 6.22 -2.32 -15.40
N GLU A 143 6.88 -3.48 -15.48
CA GLU A 143 6.31 -4.81 -15.52
C GLU A 143 5.94 -5.27 -14.10
N LEU A 144 5.67 -6.57 -13.90
CA LEU A 144 5.28 -7.09 -12.58
C LEU A 144 6.50 -7.31 -11.67
N ASP A 145 7.58 -7.76 -12.27
CA ASP A 145 8.86 -8.19 -11.71
C ASP A 145 9.95 -7.11 -11.81
N GLY A 146 9.69 -5.96 -12.42
CA GLY A 146 10.74 -4.97 -12.56
C GLY A 146 10.44 -3.89 -13.58
N VAL A 147 11.34 -2.93 -13.65
CA VAL A 147 11.36 -1.92 -14.69
C VAL A 147 12.28 -2.39 -15.80
N ARG A 148 11.72 -2.56 -17.00
CA ARG A 148 12.44 -3.03 -18.19
C ARG A 148 12.24 -2.07 -19.35
N CYS A 149 13.23 -1.99 -20.22
CA CYS A 149 13.07 -1.28 -21.50
C CYS A 149 12.29 -2.17 -22.48
N ILE A 150 11.22 -1.67 -23.10
CA ILE A 150 10.43 -2.45 -24.08
C ILE A 150 11.27 -2.77 -25.32
N SER A 151 12.18 -1.87 -25.72
CA SER A 151 12.95 -2.02 -26.96
C SER A 151 14.11 -3.01 -26.87
N CYS A 152 14.76 -3.13 -25.72
CA CYS A 152 15.93 -4.02 -25.55
C CYS A 152 15.80 -5.02 -24.40
N HIS A 153 14.69 -5.01 -23.65
CA HIS A 153 14.42 -5.85 -22.48
C HIS A 153 15.46 -5.77 -21.35
N ALA A 154 16.37 -4.79 -21.39
CA ALA A 154 17.33 -4.55 -20.32
C ALA A 154 16.60 -4.17 -19.02
N LEU A 155 17.02 -4.81 -17.92
CA LEU A 155 16.54 -4.51 -16.57
C LEU A 155 17.15 -3.18 -16.12
N LEU A 156 16.29 -2.21 -15.79
CA LEU A 156 16.70 -0.87 -15.35
C LEU A 156 16.61 -0.71 -13.84
N LEU A 157 15.58 -1.34 -13.25
CA LEU A 157 15.36 -1.35 -11.81
C LEU A 157 14.68 -2.66 -11.42
N ALA A 158 15.30 -3.41 -10.51
CA ALA A 158 14.81 -4.69 -10.04
C ALA A 158 13.65 -4.56 -9.03
N GLU A 159 12.72 -3.62 -9.20
CA GLU A 159 11.65 -3.36 -8.23
C GLU A 159 10.30 -3.90 -8.72
N SER A 160 9.70 -4.80 -7.94
CA SER A 160 8.37 -5.34 -8.23
C SER A 160 7.29 -4.28 -8.07
N ARG A 161 6.26 -4.36 -8.92
CA ARG A 161 5.26 -3.31 -9.03
C ARG A 161 4.19 -3.40 -7.94
N PRO A 162 4.02 -2.38 -7.08
CA PRO A 162 3.01 -2.35 -6.03
C PRO A 162 1.59 -2.18 -6.59
N ASP A 163 0.59 -2.34 -5.74
CA ASP A 163 -0.80 -2.02 -6.11
C ASP A 163 -0.97 -0.51 -6.25
N LEU A 164 -1.22 -0.03 -7.46
CA LEU A 164 -1.43 1.39 -7.74
C LEU A 164 -2.91 1.79 -7.66
N GLY A 165 -3.80 0.94 -7.14
CA GLY A 165 -5.24 1.25 -7.14
C GLY A 165 -5.87 1.25 -8.54
N ARG A 166 -5.22 0.59 -9.50
CA ARG A 166 -5.71 0.42 -10.87
C ARG A 166 -6.98 -0.42 -10.89
N ARG A 167 -7.78 -0.24 -11.93
CA ARG A 167 -8.91 -1.15 -12.20
C ARG A 167 -8.34 -2.54 -12.49
N ARG A 168 -8.96 -3.54 -11.88
CA ARG A 168 -8.73 -4.97 -12.09
C ARG A 168 -10.04 -5.58 -12.57
N SER A 169 -9.94 -6.69 -13.28
CA SER A 169 -11.08 -7.57 -13.58
C SER A 169 -11.62 -8.28 -12.34
N ASP A 170 -10.87 -8.30 -11.23
CA ASP A 170 -11.25 -8.93 -9.98
C ASP A 170 -12.46 -8.26 -9.34
N ASN A 171 -13.28 -9.04 -8.64
CA ASN A 171 -14.38 -8.52 -7.83
C ASN A 171 -13.86 -7.53 -6.77
N ILE A 172 -14.62 -6.45 -6.53
CA ILE A 172 -14.27 -5.36 -5.60
C ILE A 172 -13.91 -5.90 -4.20
N LEU A 173 -14.62 -6.92 -3.72
CA LEU A 173 -14.35 -7.56 -2.43
C LEU A 173 -12.99 -8.28 -2.39
N ALA A 174 -12.63 -8.98 -3.47
CA ALA A 174 -11.32 -9.65 -3.57
C ALA A 174 -10.19 -8.62 -3.63
N ALA A 175 -10.39 -7.52 -4.39
CA ALA A 175 -9.45 -6.42 -4.45
C ALA A 175 -9.27 -5.73 -3.08
N LEU A 176 -10.37 -5.53 -2.34
CA LEU A 176 -10.34 -4.98 -0.98
C LEU A 176 -9.57 -5.89 -0.03
N LEU A 177 -9.91 -7.18 0.01
CA LEU A 177 -9.27 -8.16 0.90
C LEU A 177 -7.78 -8.26 0.62
N ARG A 178 -7.37 -8.20 -0.65
CA ARG A 178 -5.96 -8.20 -1.04
C ARG A 178 -5.22 -6.95 -0.56
N VAL A 179 -5.78 -5.76 -0.76
CA VAL A 179 -5.17 -4.51 -0.26
C VAL A 179 -5.05 -4.54 1.26
N ILE A 180 -6.02 -5.12 1.95
CA ILE A 180 -6.02 -5.21 3.39
C ILE A 180 -4.98 -6.23 3.91
N LEU A 181 -4.81 -7.35 3.22
CA LEU A 181 -3.86 -8.40 3.61
C LEU A 181 -2.40 -8.02 3.26
N LEU A 182 -2.18 -7.53 2.04
CA LEU A 182 -0.84 -7.24 1.50
C LEU A 182 -0.42 -5.79 1.66
N ASP A 183 -1.33 -4.92 2.06
CA ASP A 183 -1.04 -3.50 2.28
C ASP A 183 -0.48 -2.78 1.03
N GLY A 184 -0.84 -3.29 -0.15
CA GLY A 184 -0.38 -2.78 -1.44
C GLY A 184 0.94 -3.37 -1.94
N ARG A 185 1.55 -4.31 -1.19
CA ARG A 185 2.76 -5.02 -1.62
C ARG A 185 2.51 -5.91 -2.84
N PRO A 186 3.52 -6.07 -3.72
CA PRO A 186 3.47 -7.05 -4.80
C PRO A 186 3.40 -8.48 -4.26
N PHE A 187 2.95 -9.42 -5.10
CA PHE A 187 2.98 -10.85 -4.76
C PHE A 187 4.32 -11.51 -5.11
N VAL A 188 5.10 -10.88 -5.99
CA VAL A 188 6.37 -11.38 -6.50
C VAL A 188 7.44 -10.40 -6.07
N ASP A 189 8.49 -10.89 -5.45
CA ASP A 189 9.64 -10.08 -5.07
C ASP A 189 10.76 -10.28 -6.10
N ALA A 190 10.98 -9.23 -6.89
CA ALA A 190 11.97 -9.20 -7.96
C ALA A 190 13.44 -9.34 -7.50
N ALA A 191 13.69 -9.25 -6.19
CA ALA A 191 15.04 -9.31 -5.61
C ALA A 191 15.43 -10.72 -5.18
N GLU A 192 14.49 -11.66 -5.14
CA GLU A 192 14.77 -13.05 -4.74
C GLU A 192 15.25 -13.91 -5.91
N GLU A 193 15.27 -13.39 -7.13
CA GLU A 193 15.68 -14.10 -8.35
C GLU A 193 17.16 -13.88 -8.75
N GLU A 194 17.99 -13.29 -7.87
CA GLU A 194 19.46 -13.17 -8.04
C GLU A 194 20.25 -14.07 -7.07
#